data_AF-A1RSW9-F1
#
_entry.id   AF-A1RSW9-F1
#
_cell.length_a   1.000
_cell.length_b   1.000
_cell.length_c   1.000
_cell.angle_alpha   90.00
_cell.angle_beta   90.00
_cell.angle_gamma   90.00
#
_symmetry.space_group_name_H-M   'P 1'
#
loop_
_entity.id
_entity.type
_entity.pdbx_description
1 polymer ?
#
loop_
_entity_poly.entity_id
_entity_poly.type
_entity_poly.pdbx_seq_one_letter_code
_entity_poly.pdbx_strand_id
1 'polypeptide(L)'
;MHFVRDVLVFVGLAVLTTAVISSLLPLREGVVTLPACSSCELKLRGGYVIVQENDSAVLYLGTKAVVKFGWAYYRGEPLEVGQKIVCDPMYIYVVGGIVYVSCDDEMPKIGKW
;
A
#
# COMPACT_ATOMS: atom_id res chain seq x y z
N MET A 1 -28.92 -14.62 43.60
CA MET A 1 -27.49 -14.19 43.67
C MET A 1 -26.56 -14.88 42.67
N HIS A 2 -26.98 -15.91 41.91
CA HIS A 2 -26.11 -16.55 40.90
C HIS A 2 -26.06 -15.82 39.55
N PHE A 3 -27.19 -15.30 39.06
CA PHE A 3 -27.29 -14.66 37.74
C PHE A 3 -26.36 -13.44 37.55
N VAL A 4 -26.21 -12.59 38.57
CA VAL A 4 -25.35 -11.40 38.50
C VAL A 4 -23.87 -11.78 38.40
N ARG A 5 -23.47 -12.87 39.04
CA ARG A 5 -22.09 -13.34 39.03
C ARG A 5 -21.71 -13.89 37.66
N ASP A 6 -22.59 -14.66 37.04
CA ASP A 6 -22.34 -15.19 35.70
C ASP A 6 -22.25 -14.08 34.65
N VAL A 7 -23.13 -13.08 34.70
CA VAL A 7 -23.07 -11.92 33.79
C VAL A 7 -21.73 -11.17 33.92
N LEU A 8 -21.25 -10.95 35.14
CA LEU A 8 -19.97 -10.26 35.37
C LEU A 8 -18.77 -11.07 34.83
N VAL A 9 -18.80 -12.40 34.95
CA VAL A 9 -17.75 -13.26 34.40
C VAL A 9 -17.74 -13.22 32.88
N PHE A 10 -18.90 -13.28 32.23
CA PHE A 10 -18.98 -13.20 30.77
C PHE A 10 -18.56 -11.84 30.23
N VAL A 11 -18.94 -10.74 30.89
CA VAL A 11 -18.51 -9.39 30.51
C VAL A 11 -17.00 -9.24 30.67
N GLY A 12 -16.44 -9.73 31.78
CA GLY A 12 -14.98 -9.73 32.00
C GLY A 12 -14.24 -10.52 30.93
N LEU A 13 -14.74 -11.70 30.56
CA LEU A 13 -14.15 -12.52 29.50
C LEU A 13 -14.21 -11.81 28.13
N ALA A 14 -15.35 -11.21 27.80
CA ALA A 14 -15.53 -10.51 26.52
C ALA A 14 -14.56 -9.34 26.37
N VAL A 15 -14.36 -8.53 27.42
CA VAL A 15 -13.42 -7.40 27.40
C VAL A 15 -11.96 -7.85 27.24
N LEU A 16 -11.57 -8.96 27.88
CA LEU A 16 -10.23 -9.52 27.71
C LEU A 16 -9.99 -9.99 26.27
N THR A 17 -10.99 -10.64 25.64
CA THR A 17 -10.85 -11.10 24.26
C THR A 17 -10.71 -9.96 23.26
N THR A 18 -11.46 -8.87 23.42
CA THR A 18 -11.38 -7.72 22.50
C THR A 18 -10.06 -6.96 22.63
N ALA A 19 -9.52 -6.84 23.84
CA ALA A 19 -8.22 -6.22 24.08
C ALA A 19 -7.09 -7.04 23.44
N VAL A 20 -7.12 -8.37 23.56
CA VAL A 20 -6.13 -9.26 22.93
C VAL A 20 -6.19 -9.16 21.41
N ILE A 21 -7.39 -9.23 20.82
CA ILE A 21 -7.57 -9.09 19.38
C ILE A 21 -7.07 -7.71 18.91
N SER A 22 -7.44 -6.63 19.60
CA SER A 22 -6.99 -5.28 19.24
C SER A 22 -5.48 -5.07 19.38
N SER A 23 -4.80 -5.81 20.27
CA SER A 23 -3.34 -5.77 20.39
C SER A 23 -2.61 -6.54 19.29
N LEU A 24 -3.28 -7.52 18.68
CA LEU A 24 -2.74 -8.33 17.58
C LEU A 24 -2.99 -7.70 16.20
N LEU A 25 -3.95 -6.80 16.09
CA LEU A 25 -4.12 -5.99 14.88
C LEU A 25 -3.15 -4.80 14.92
N PRO A 26 -2.20 -4.69 13.98
CA PRO A 26 -1.33 -3.53 13.92
C PRO A 26 -2.20 -2.29 13.72
N LEU A 27 -2.10 -1.35 14.67
CA LEU A 27 -2.64 0.01 14.52
C LEU A 27 -2.18 0.54 13.16
N ARG A 28 -3.12 0.67 12.22
CA ARG A 28 -2.90 1.36 10.95
C ARG A 28 -2.69 2.84 11.25
N GLU A 29 -1.48 3.18 11.66
CA GLU A 29 -1.03 4.55 11.79
C GLU A 29 -1.00 5.18 10.40
N GLY A 30 -1.93 6.11 10.17
CA GLY A 30 -1.89 7.07 9.06
C GLY A 30 -1.49 6.45 7.74
N VAL A 31 -2.32 5.56 7.21
CA VAL A 31 -2.26 5.23 5.78
C VAL A 31 -2.65 6.52 5.08
N VAL A 32 -1.69 7.18 4.43
CA VAL A 32 -2.02 8.02 3.28
C VAL A 32 -2.64 7.04 2.31
N THR A 33 -3.96 6.90 2.38
CA THR A 33 -4.72 6.07 1.46
C THR A 33 -4.56 6.76 0.13
N LEU A 34 -3.54 6.35 -0.65
CA LEU A 34 -3.68 6.45 -2.09
C LEU A 34 -5.04 5.83 -2.38
N PRO A 35 -5.96 6.57 -3.02
CA PRO A 35 -7.27 6.03 -3.30
C PRO A 35 -7.05 4.71 -4.06
N ALA A 36 -7.74 3.66 -3.62
CA ALA A 36 -7.71 2.35 -4.26
C ALA A 36 -8.39 2.48 -5.62
N CYS A 37 -7.70 3.14 -6.54
CA CYS A 37 -8.19 3.40 -7.88
C CYS A 37 -7.80 2.22 -8.75
N SER A 38 -8.79 1.65 -9.44
CA SER A 38 -8.54 0.67 -10.49
C SER A 38 -7.76 1.29 -11.66
N SER A 39 -8.01 2.56 -11.94
CA SER A 39 -7.25 3.35 -12.90
C SER A 39 -7.09 4.79 -12.41
N CYS A 40 -5.85 5.26 -12.24
CA CYS A 40 -5.58 6.64 -11.84
C CYS A 40 -4.22 7.12 -12.31
N GLU A 41 -4.07 8.43 -12.30
CA GLU A 41 -2.82 9.12 -12.54
C GLU A 41 -2.49 9.98 -11.32
N LEU A 42 -1.27 9.86 -10.81
CA LEU A 42 -0.83 10.57 -9.62
C LEU A 42 0.57 11.12 -9.83
N LYS A 43 0.77 12.38 -9.42
CA LYS A 43 2.08 12.98 -9.29
C LYS A 43 2.51 12.92 -7.83
N LEU A 44 3.54 12.15 -7.55
CA LEU A 44 4.10 11.95 -6.23
C LEU A 44 5.34 12.83 -6.03
N ARG A 45 5.45 13.46 -4.86
CA ARG A 45 6.62 14.23 -4.44
C ARG A 45 7.07 13.83 -3.05
N GLY A 46 8.37 13.83 -2.79
CA GLY A 46 8.92 13.55 -1.46
C GLY A 46 9.66 12.23 -1.33
N GLY A 47 10.39 11.81 -2.37
CA GLY A 47 11.31 10.67 -2.29
C GLY A 47 10.60 9.31 -2.26
N TYR A 48 9.53 9.18 -3.05
CA TYR A 48 8.89 7.89 -3.25
C TYR A 48 9.82 6.94 -4.01
N VAL A 49 9.76 5.67 -3.63
CA VAL A 49 10.51 4.59 -4.26
C VAL A 49 9.53 3.49 -4.62
N ILE A 50 9.55 3.04 -5.87
CA ILE A 50 8.86 1.80 -6.21
C ILE A 50 9.89 0.68 -6.25
N VAL A 51 9.53 -0.47 -5.68
CA VAL A 51 10.35 -1.68 -5.69
C VAL A 51 9.49 -2.82 -6.22
N GLN A 52 10.00 -3.53 -7.23
CA GLN A 52 9.39 -4.77 -7.67
C GLN A 52 9.83 -5.89 -6.71
N GLU A 53 8.91 -6.41 -5.92
CA GLU A 53 9.10 -7.62 -5.11
C GLU A 53 8.73 -8.85 -5.95
N ASN A 54 8.77 -10.04 -5.33
CA ASN A 54 8.55 -11.31 -6.03
C ASN A 54 7.23 -11.36 -6.82
N ASP A 55 6.13 -10.97 -6.18
CA ASP A 55 4.76 -11.11 -6.71
C ASP A 55 3.99 -9.78 -6.78
N SER A 56 4.63 -8.68 -6.39
CA SER A 56 3.98 -7.37 -6.27
C SER A 56 4.98 -6.24 -6.42
N ALA A 57 4.52 -5.11 -6.96
CA ALA A 57 5.27 -3.86 -6.93
C ALA A 57 4.81 -3.01 -5.75
N VAL A 58 5.75 -2.62 -4.89
CA VAL A 58 5.45 -1.90 -3.65
C VAL A 58 5.98 -0.48 -3.74
N LEU A 59 5.11 0.49 -3.51
CA LEU A 59 5.46 1.89 -3.40
C LEU A 59 5.80 2.20 -1.94
N TYR A 60 7.01 2.67 -1.72
CA TYR A 60 7.55 3.08 -0.43
C TYR A 60 7.68 4.60 -0.35
N LEU A 61 7.43 5.13 0.84
CA LEU A 61 7.83 6.47 1.25
C LEU A 61 8.77 6.33 2.45
N GLY A 62 10.07 6.55 2.22
CA GLY A 62 11.10 6.15 3.18
C GLY A 62 11.11 4.64 3.38
N THR A 63 10.83 4.17 4.60
CA THR A 63 10.75 2.74 4.95
C THR A 63 9.32 2.20 4.97
N LYS A 64 8.32 3.05 4.75
CA LYS A 64 6.91 2.68 4.88
C LYS A 64 6.32 2.28 3.53
N ALA A 65 5.79 1.06 3.44
CA ALA A 65 4.98 0.64 2.30
C ALA A 65 3.65 1.39 2.30
N VAL A 66 3.35 2.10 1.22
CA VAL A 66 2.17 2.95 1.07
C VAL A 66 1.07 2.21 0.30
N VAL A 67 1.44 1.53 -0.80
CA VAL A 67 0.51 0.77 -1.64
C VAL A 67 1.25 -0.38 -2.34
N LYS A 68 0.49 -1.45 -2.63
CA LYS A 68 0.95 -2.58 -3.45
C LYS A 68 0.17 -2.62 -4.76
N PHE A 69 0.89 -2.91 -5.83
CA PHE A 69 0.42 -3.12 -7.18
C PHE A 69 0.80 -4.53 -7.63
N GLY A 70 0.22 -5.02 -8.72
CA GLY A 70 0.56 -6.33 -9.28
C GLY A 70 1.96 -6.35 -9.88
N TRP A 71 2.26 -5.40 -10.76
CA TRP A 71 3.59 -5.27 -11.37
C TRP A 71 3.89 -3.81 -11.70
N ALA A 72 5.16 -3.46 -11.78
CA ALA A 72 5.60 -2.13 -12.15
C ALA A 72 6.40 -2.10 -13.45
N TYR A 73 6.17 -1.06 -14.23
CA TYR A 73 6.84 -0.79 -15.50
C TYR A 73 7.54 0.55 -15.43
N TYR A 74 8.73 0.64 -16.02
CA TYR A 74 9.49 1.87 -16.15
C TYR A 74 9.99 1.99 -17.58
N ARG A 75 9.72 3.13 -18.23
CA ARG A 75 10.04 3.36 -19.66
C ARG A 75 9.50 2.29 -20.60
N GLY A 76 8.34 1.71 -20.27
CA GLY A 76 7.70 0.65 -21.05
C GLY A 76 8.20 -0.76 -20.74
N GLU A 77 9.28 -0.92 -19.97
CA GLU A 77 9.81 -2.23 -19.62
C GLU A 77 9.32 -2.68 -18.23
N PRO A 78 8.98 -3.96 -18.05
CA PRO A 78 8.66 -4.49 -16.73
C PRO A 78 9.90 -4.45 -15.84
N LEU A 79 9.73 -4.04 -14.59
CA LEU A 79 10.81 -4.09 -13.62
C LEU A 79 11.13 -5.54 -13.25
N GLU A 80 12.41 -5.82 -13.05
CA GLU A 80 12.89 -7.10 -12.52
C GLU A 80 12.71 -7.16 -11.00
N VAL A 81 12.61 -8.37 -10.46
CA VAL A 81 12.51 -8.58 -9.02
C VAL A 81 13.76 -8.01 -8.31
N GLY A 82 13.54 -7.17 -7.30
CA GLY A 82 14.56 -6.43 -6.57
C GLY A 82 14.94 -5.10 -7.21
N GLN A 83 14.48 -4.81 -8.43
CA GLN A 83 14.72 -3.54 -9.08
C GLN A 83 13.90 -2.43 -8.41
N LYS A 84 14.54 -1.26 -8.28
CA LYS A 84 13.96 -0.09 -7.63
C LYS A 84 14.04 1.14 -8.54
N ILE A 85 12.99 1.94 -8.57
CA ILE A 85 12.95 3.23 -9.26
C ILE A 85 12.69 4.32 -8.24
N VAL A 86 13.50 5.37 -8.32
CA VAL A 86 13.47 6.52 -7.41
C VAL A 86 13.54 7.78 -8.26
N CYS A 87 12.58 8.68 -8.07
CA CYS A 87 12.60 10.00 -8.67
C CYS A 87 11.69 10.99 -7.92
N ASP A 88 11.96 12.28 -8.11
CA ASP A 88 11.20 13.37 -7.51
C ASP A 88 11.09 14.54 -8.52
N PRO A 89 9.90 14.84 -9.07
CA PRO A 89 8.63 14.13 -8.88
C PRO A 89 8.60 12.74 -9.55
N MET A 90 7.79 11.83 -9.02
CA MET A 90 7.47 10.54 -9.63
C MET A 90 6.04 10.58 -10.16
N TYR A 91 5.86 10.35 -11.46
CA TYR A 91 4.54 10.23 -12.07
C TYR A 91 4.18 8.75 -12.16
N ILE A 92 3.04 8.39 -11.58
CA ILE A 92 2.52 7.03 -11.65
C ILE A 92 1.19 7.02 -12.37
N TYR A 93 1.00 6.01 -13.21
CA TYR A 93 -0.28 5.70 -13.82
C TYR A 93 -0.63 4.25 -13.54
N VAL A 94 -1.81 4.03 -12.98
CA VAL A 94 -2.29 2.71 -12.60
C VAL A 94 -3.38 2.29 -13.59
N VAL A 95 -3.32 1.05 -14.08
CA VAL A 95 -4.37 0.42 -14.89
C VAL A 95 -4.55 -1.00 -14.42
N GLY A 96 -5.75 -1.35 -13.94
CA GLY A 96 -6.06 -2.71 -13.53
C GLY A 96 -5.12 -3.24 -12.44
N GLY A 97 -4.57 -2.35 -11.60
CA GLY A 97 -3.60 -2.69 -10.56
C GLY A 97 -2.15 -2.86 -11.05
N ILE A 98 -1.85 -2.63 -12.33
CA ILE A 98 -0.48 -2.51 -12.86
C ILE A 98 -0.08 -1.04 -12.83
N VAL A 99 1.16 -0.74 -12.44
CA VAL A 99 1.66 0.63 -12.35
C VAL A 99 2.74 0.92 -13.38
N TYR A 100 2.61 2.06 -14.03
CA TYR A 100 3.56 2.61 -14.99
C TYR A 100 4.19 3.85 -14.38
N VAL A 101 5.50 3.85 -14.32
CA VAL A 101 6.29 4.89 -13.66
C VAL A 101 7.00 5.72 -14.70
N SER A 102 6.88 7.04 -14.57
CA SER A 102 7.66 8.03 -15.32
C SER A 102 8.37 8.97 -14.34
N CYS A 103 9.64 9.22 -14.60
CA CYS A 103 10.46 10.17 -13.86
C CYS A 103 10.70 11.46 -14.65
N ASP A 104 10.25 11.49 -15.91
CA ASP A 104 10.27 12.68 -16.75
C ASP A 104 8.97 13.45 -16.51
N ASP A 105 8.96 14.77 -16.77
CA ASP A 105 7.73 15.58 -16.73
C ASP A 105 6.70 15.18 -17.81
N GLU A 106 7.00 14.13 -18.57
CA GLU A 106 6.08 13.48 -19.49
C GLU A 106 5.33 12.34 -18.80
N MET A 107 4.00 12.40 -18.92
CA MET A 107 3.10 11.32 -18.56
C MET A 107 3.57 10.00 -19.20
N PRO A 108 3.58 8.86 -18.47
CA PRO A 108 3.99 7.59 -19.05
C PRO A 108 3.12 7.28 -20.27
N LYS A 109 3.76 7.18 -21.44
CA LYS A 109 3.10 6.95 -22.73
C LYS A 109 2.62 5.50 -22.80
N ILE A 110 1.41 5.25 -22.34
CA ILE A 110 0.81 3.93 -22.43
C ILE A 110 0.41 3.69 -23.88
N GLY A 111 0.92 2.61 -24.48
CA GLY A 111 0.58 2.21 -25.83
C GLY A 111 1.46 2.75 -26.95
N LYS A 112 2.59 3.42 -26.65
CA LYS A 112 3.67 3.59 -27.64
C LYS A 112 4.78 2.59 -27.36
N TRP A 113 4.55 1.38 -27.86
CA TRP A 113 5.55 0.34 -28.03
C TRP A 113 6.22 0.53 -29.38
#